data_AF-A0A1Z8MCB5-F1
#
_entry.id   AF-A0A1Z8MCB5-F1
#
_cell.length_a   1.000
_cell.length_b   1.000
_cell.length_c   1.000
_cell.angle_alpha   90.00
_cell.angle_beta   90.00
_cell.angle_gamma   90.00
#
_symmetry.space_group_name_H-M   'P 1'
#
loop_
_entity.id
_entity.type
_entity.pdbx_description
1 polymer ?
#
loop_
_entity_poly.entity_id
_entity_poly.type
_entity_poly.pdbx_seq_one_letter_code
_entity_poly.pdbx_strand_id
1 'polypeptide(L)'
;MTLMMRFEIKMTVLKTFAATFVLMLAGQAAQAVEIPWFVLGKGSGDLGLSVAGAPSPFESKGGSFPGGRYRGDEGIVISQSFDPLAGGGTFSGSYTFVNRRGHKLVTTFGDTSNGAQAVATYQAIPVGNDLFRILFIAEFNPVVGASTGNFSSVSGGSLTMYALSEPIPLFVDPNTGFTVPFSFDWFGEGQLEFDD
;
A
#
# COMPACT_ATOMS: atom_id res chain seq x y z
N MET A 1 -56.09 -50.00 -30.01
CA MET A 1 -57.07 -49.05 -29.45
C MET A 1 -56.37 -47.72 -29.34
N THR A 2 -56.56 -46.92 -30.39
CA THR A 2 -55.83 -45.69 -30.70
C THR A 2 -56.64 -44.53 -30.15
N LEU A 3 -56.08 -43.71 -29.25
CA LEU A 3 -56.69 -42.46 -28.83
C LEU A 3 -55.93 -41.30 -29.47
N MET A 4 -56.49 -40.84 -30.59
CA MET A 4 -56.14 -39.64 -31.32
C MET A 4 -56.79 -38.47 -30.57
N MET A 5 -56.00 -37.50 -30.06
CA MET A 5 -56.56 -36.25 -29.54
C MET A 5 -55.84 -35.08 -30.22
N ARG A 6 -56.51 -34.53 -31.23
CA ARG A 6 -56.19 -33.25 -31.88
C ARG A 6 -56.61 -32.12 -30.94
N PHE A 7 -55.70 -31.17 -30.70
CA PHE A 7 -56.05 -29.83 -30.24
C PHE A 7 -55.44 -28.81 -31.20
N GLU A 8 -56.29 -28.23 -32.04
CA GLU A 8 -56.03 -26.97 -32.74
C GLU A 8 -56.49 -25.82 -31.84
N ILE A 9 -55.59 -24.91 -31.46
CA ILE A 9 -55.97 -23.58 -30.95
C ILE A 9 -55.12 -22.51 -31.64
N LYS A 10 -55.74 -21.95 -32.69
CA LYS A 10 -55.77 -20.56 -33.15
C LYS A 10 -54.50 -19.69 -32.96
N MET A 11 -53.79 -19.57 -34.08
CA MET A 11 -53.01 -18.42 -34.53
C MET A 11 -53.69 -17.09 -34.17
N THR A 12 -53.16 -16.35 -33.19
CA THR A 12 -53.37 -14.90 -33.08
C THR A 12 -52.03 -14.23 -33.38
N VAL A 13 -52.01 -13.56 -34.52
CA VAL A 13 -50.87 -12.96 -35.18
C VAL A 13 -50.74 -11.51 -34.72
N LEU A 14 -49.53 -11.16 -34.23
CA LEU A 14 -48.80 -9.92 -34.53
C LEU A 14 -49.11 -8.63 -33.75
N LYS A 15 -47.99 -8.01 -33.32
CA LYS A 15 -47.69 -6.56 -33.14
C LYS A 15 -47.44 -6.07 -31.71
N THR A 16 -46.31 -6.45 -31.10
CA THR A 16 -45.46 -5.50 -30.34
C THR A 16 -44.02 -6.00 -30.22
N PHE A 17 -43.31 -6.08 -31.34
CA PHE A 17 -41.86 -6.26 -31.41
C PHE A 17 -41.31 -5.02 -32.12
N ALA A 18 -41.09 -3.92 -31.39
CA ALA A 18 -40.25 -2.78 -31.78
C ALA A 18 -40.26 -1.76 -30.64
N ALA A 19 -39.06 -1.27 -30.28
CA ALA A 19 -38.78 -0.20 -29.33
C ALA A 19 -38.80 -0.59 -27.84
N THR A 20 -37.76 -1.31 -27.39
CA THR A 20 -36.80 -0.83 -26.36
C THR A 20 -35.59 -1.79 -26.38
N PHE A 21 -34.79 -1.73 -27.44
CA PHE A 21 -33.48 -2.41 -27.51
C PHE A 21 -32.45 -1.43 -28.11
N VAL A 22 -32.52 -0.18 -27.64
CA VAL A 22 -31.64 0.92 -27.99
C VAL A 22 -31.44 1.70 -26.68
N LEU A 23 -30.19 1.80 -26.23
CA LEU A 23 -29.70 2.31 -24.92
C LEU A 23 -29.61 1.32 -23.73
N MET A 24 -28.91 0.20 -23.90
CA MET A 24 -28.07 -0.34 -22.81
C MET A 24 -26.61 -0.48 -23.24
N LEU A 25 -26.14 0.46 -24.07
CA LEU A 25 -24.73 0.84 -24.17
C LEU A 25 -24.47 2.08 -23.29
N ALA A 26 -25.15 2.15 -22.14
CA ALA A 26 -24.69 3.02 -21.06
C ALA A 26 -23.47 2.31 -20.45
N GLY A 27 -22.31 2.94 -20.59
CA GLY A 27 -21.00 2.31 -20.45
C GLY A 27 -20.89 1.38 -19.25
N GLN A 28 -20.43 0.16 -19.51
CA GLN A 28 -19.65 -0.54 -18.50
C GLN A 28 -18.49 0.39 -18.18
N ALA A 29 -18.57 1.12 -17.07
CA ALA A 29 -17.38 1.70 -16.48
C ALA A 29 -16.39 0.54 -16.36
N ALA A 30 -15.19 0.68 -16.93
CA ALA A 30 -14.10 -0.24 -16.69
C ALA A 30 -14.03 -0.48 -15.18
N GLN A 31 -14.23 -1.72 -14.76
CA GLN A 31 -14.26 -2.02 -13.33
C GLN A 31 -12.81 -2.14 -12.91
N ALA A 32 -12.37 -1.23 -12.03
CA ALA A 32 -11.02 -1.31 -11.47
C ALA A 32 -10.78 -2.72 -10.92
N VAL A 33 -9.67 -3.34 -11.34
CA VAL A 33 -9.28 -4.67 -10.87
C VAL A 33 -8.53 -4.50 -9.56
N GLU A 34 -9.12 -4.99 -8.48
CA GLU A 34 -8.47 -5.07 -7.17
C GLU A 34 -7.64 -6.35 -7.06
N ILE A 35 -6.36 -6.22 -6.70
CA ILE A 35 -5.48 -7.34 -6.38
C ILE A 35 -4.96 -7.22 -4.93
N PRO A 36 -4.89 -8.33 -4.19
CA PRO A 36 -4.29 -8.31 -2.87
C PRO A 36 -2.83 -7.89 -2.92
N TRP A 37 -2.47 -6.99 -2.00
CA TRP A 37 -1.11 -6.52 -1.82
C TRP A 37 -0.64 -6.90 -0.42
N PHE A 38 0.38 -7.76 -0.38
CA PHE A 38 1.05 -8.12 0.87
C PHE A 38 2.52 -7.73 0.82
N VAL A 39 3.10 -7.50 1.98
CA VAL A 39 4.52 -7.26 2.13
C VAL A 39 4.99 -8.05 3.34
N LEU A 40 6.10 -8.76 3.20
CA LEU A 40 6.87 -9.33 4.29
C LEU A 40 8.34 -9.13 3.99
N GLY A 41 9.11 -8.56 4.91
CA GLY A 41 10.53 -8.37 4.67
C GLY A 41 11.32 -7.90 5.87
N LYS A 42 12.53 -7.44 5.57
CA LYS A 42 13.44 -6.80 6.50
C LYS A 42 14.06 -5.58 5.85
N GLY A 43 14.45 -4.61 6.66
CA GLY A 43 15.16 -3.43 6.19
C GLY A 43 16.13 -2.88 7.22
N SER A 44 16.82 -1.81 6.82
CA SER A 44 17.71 -1.04 7.68
C SER A 44 17.55 0.45 7.43
N GLY A 45 17.66 1.22 8.52
CA GLY A 45 17.85 2.67 8.49
C GLY A 45 19.29 2.97 8.89
N ASP A 46 20.20 3.01 7.92
CA ASP A 46 21.65 3.08 8.17
C ASP A 46 22.09 4.42 8.80
N LEU A 47 21.27 5.47 8.66
CA LEU A 47 21.48 6.75 9.35
C LEU A 47 20.67 6.87 10.65
N GLY A 48 19.77 5.93 10.95
CA GLY A 48 18.77 6.07 12.00
C GLY A 48 17.63 7.03 11.63
N LEU A 49 16.78 7.34 12.61
CA LEU A 49 15.69 8.32 12.48
C LEU A 49 16.20 9.71 12.82
N SER A 50 15.93 10.69 11.96
CA SER A 50 16.10 12.10 12.33
C SER A 50 15.01 12.52 13.32
N VAL A 51 15.39 13.11 14.45
CA VAL A 51 14.43 13.80 15.35
C VAL A 51 14.28 15.29 15.02
N ALA A 52 15.04 15.78 14.05
CA ALA A 52 15.02 17.17 13.57
C ALA A 52 14.32 17.33 12.21
N GLY A 53 13.64 16.28 11.72
CA GLY A 53 12.91 16.29 10.46
C GLY A 53 13.78 16.25 9.20
N ALA A 54 15.06 15.90 9.33
CA ALA A 54 15.90 15.62 8.16
C ALA A 54 15.45 14.31 7.48
N PRO A 55 15.57 14.20 6.15
CA PRO A 55 15.33 12.94 5.44
C PRO A 55 16.24 11.81 5.95
N SER A 56 15.63 10.73 6.43
CA SER A 56 16.26 9.47 6.84
C SER A 56 16.09 8.43 5.74
N PRO A 57 17.16 8.07 5.00
CA PRO A 57 17.08 6.99 4.03
C PRO A 57 16.96 5.64 4.73
N PHE A 58 16.23 4.73 4.09
CA PHE A 58 16.13 3.35 4.50
C PHE A 58 16.01 2.44 3.28
N GLU A 59 16.46 1.20 3.45
CA GLU A 59 16.30 0.15 2.46
C GLU A 59 15.51 -1.03 3.03
N SER A 60 14.88 -1.81 2.15
CA SER A 60 14.31 -3.09 2.56
C SER A 60 14.24 -4.09 1.41
N LYS A 61 14.11 -5.36 1.77
CA LYS A 61 13.94 -6.48 0.85
C LYS A 61 13.00 -7.51 1.44
N GLY A 62 12.26 -8.18 0.57
CA GLY A 62 11.25 -9.12 1.03
C GLY A 62 10.53 -9.89 -0.07
N GLY A 63 9.38 -10.45 0.32
CA GLY A 63 8.48 -11.23 -0.52
C GLY A 63 7.02 -10.84 -0.33
N SER A 64 6.14 -11.66 -0.92
CA SER A 64 4.68 -11.51 -0.88
C SER A 64 4.12 -10.26 -1.58
N PHE A 65 4.92 -9.55 -2.36
CA PHE A 65 4.51 -8.42 -3.19
C PHE A 65 3.88 -8.90 -4.51
N PRO A 66 2.94 -8.17 -5.14
CA PRO A 66 2.51 -8.51 -6.50
C PRO A 66 3.72 -8.62 -7.45
N GLY A 67 3.97 -9.83 -7.98
CA GLY A 67 5.21 -10.13 -8.72
C GLY A 67 6.36 -10.75 -7.90
N GLY A 68 6.09 -11.16 -6.66
CA GLY A 68 6.94 -12.03 -5.85
C GLY A 68 7.86 -11.28 -4.88
N ARG A 69 9.17 -11.39 -5.10
CA ARG A 69 10.19 -10.71 -4.27
C ARG A 69 10.34 -9.26 -4.70
N TYR A 70 10.58 -8.39 -3.72
CA TYR A 70 10.87 -6.98 -3.95
C TYR A 70 12.17 -6.55 -3.26
N ARG A 71 12.69 -5.42 -3.72
CA ARG A 71 13.65 -4.57 -3.01
C ARG A 71 13.16 -3.12 -3.04
N GLY A 72 13.60 -2.30 -2.11
CA GLY A 72 13.55 -0.85 -2.25
C GLY A 72 14.76 -0.24 -1.57
N ASP A 73 15.47 0.57 -2.34
CA ASP A 73 16.76 1.20 -2.06
C ASP A 73 16.64 2.74 -2.00
N GLU A 74 15.44 3.25 -2.29
CA GLU A 74 15.12 4.68 -2.39
C GLU A 74 14.08 5.11 -1.33
N GLY A 75 14.03 4.40 -0.20
CA GLY A 75 13.12 4.74 0.90
C GLY A 75 13.57 5.99 1.63
N ILE A 76 12.65 6.91 1.91
CA ILE A 76 12.91 8.13 2.70
C ILE A 76 11.83 8.26 3.76
N VAL A 77 12.23 8.41 5.02
CA VAL A 77 11.37 8.78 6.16
C VAL A 77 11.71 10.22 6.58
N ILE A 78 10.68 11.00 6.89
CA ILE A 78 10.82 12.35 7.43
C ILE A 78 10.00 12.39 8.72
N SER A 79 10.67 12.58 9.86
CA SER A 79 9.95 12.81 11.12
C SER A 79 9.29 14.18 11.09
N GLN A 80 7.98 14.21 11.36
CA GLN A 80 7.19 15.44 11.41
C GLN A 80 7.04 15.94 12.84
N SER A 81 6.99 15.03 13.80
CA SER A 81 6.95 15.36 15.23
C SER A 81 7.60 14.27 16.05
N PHE A 82 8.15 14.66 17.19
CA PHE A 82 8.63 13.75 18.21
C PHE A 82 8.24 14.27 19.60
N ASP A 83 7.49 13.47 20.33
CA ASP A 83 7.21 13.66 21.74
C ASP A 83 8.13 12.74 22.56
N PRO A 84 9.19 13.30 23.20
CA PRO A 84 10.12 12.51 24.00
C PRO A 84 9.47 11.94 25.27
N LEU A 85 8.36 12.53 25.76
CA LEU A 85 7.67 12.04 26.96
C LEU A 85 6.75 10.87 26.65
N ALA A 86 6.05 10.93 25.51
CA ALA A 86 5.23 9.81 25.03
C ALA A 86 6.05 8.72 24.34
N GLY A 87 7.31 9.01 23.99
CA GLY A 87 8.17 8.11 23.21
C GLY A 87 7.60 7.86 21.81
N GLY A 88 6.88 8.83 21.25
CA GLY A 88 6.15 8.65 20.00
C GLY A 88 6.18 9.88 19.11
N GLY A 89 5.72 9.73 17.88
CA GLY A 89 5.79 10.81 16.91
C GLY A 89 5.02 10.51 15.64
N THR A 90 5.00 11.49 14.74
CA THR A 90 4.43 11.36 13.41
C THR A 90 5.51 11.45 12.35
N PHE A 91 5.30 10.80 11.22
CA PHE A 91 6.25 10.81 10.12
C PHE A 91 5.52 10.69 8.77
N SER A 92 6.25 10.99 7.70
CA SER A 92 5.81 10.77 6.33
C SER A 92 7.01 10.40 5.47
N GLY A 93 6.77 10.06 4.21
CA GLY A 93 7.87 9.77 3.31
C GLY A 93 7.44 9.13 2.01
N SER A 94 8.44 8.54 1.35
CA SER A 94 8.28 7.88 0.06
C SER A 94 9.01 6.56 0.03
N TYR A 95 8.52 5.64 -0.78
CA TYR A 95 9.16 4.35 -0.99
C TYR A 95 8.83 3.79 -2.36
N THR A 96 9.80 3.13 -2.99
CA THR A 96 9.61 2.48 -4.28
C THR A 96 9.83 0.98 -4.11
N PHE A 97 8.79 0.18 -4.35
CA PHE A 97 8.92 -1.26 -4.44
C PHE A 97 9.38 -1.64 -5.86
N VAL A 98 10.48 -2.39 -5.94
CA VAL A 98 11.03 -2.88 -7.22
C VAL A 98 10.99 -4.40 -7.22
N ASN A 99 10.21 -4.99 -8.13
CA ASN A 99 10.15 -6.45 -8.25
C ASN A 99 11.38 -7.03 -8.98
N ARG A 100 11.48 -8.36 -9.06
CA ARG A 100 12.60 -9.05 -9.74
C ARG A 100 12.78 -8.65 -11.21
N ARG A 101 11.73 -8.19 -11.90
CA ARG A 101 11.78 -7.73 -13.30
C ARG A 101 12.17 -6.25 -13.43
N GLY A 102 12.36 -5.53 -12.31
CA GLY A 102 12.67 -4.11 -12.32
C GLY A 102 11.46 -3.20 -12.44
N HIS A 103 10.23 -3.73 -12.38
CA HIS A 103 9.01 -2.92 -12.40
C HIS A 103 8.88 -2.19 -11.05
N LYS A 104 8.56 -0.90 -11.11
CA LYS A 104 8.51 -0.02 -9.94
C LYS A 104 7.06 0.29 -9.55
N LEU A 105 6.72 0.10 -8.28
CA LEU A 105 5.53 0.69 -7.66
C LEU A 105 6.01 1.83 -6.75
N VAL A 106 5.72 3.06 -7.15
CA VAL A 106 6.08 4.27 -6.41
C VAL A 106 4.97 4.60 -5.43
N THR A 107 5.33 4.83 -4.17
CA THR A 107 4.37 5.07 -3.08
C THR A 107 4.82 6.23 -2.20
N THR A 108 3.84 6.88 -1.56
CA THR A 108 4.07 7.74 -0.40
C THR A 108 3.40 7.14 0.82
N PHE A 109 3.81 7.57 2.01
CA PHE A 109 3.17 7.17 3.26
C PHE A 109 3.09 8.35 4.22
N GLY A 110 2.03 8.36 5.04
CA GLY A 110 1.70 9.50 5.92
C GLY A 110 1.34 10.78 5.16
N ASP A 111 1.11 10.70 3.85
CA ASP A 111 0.72 11.80 2.98
C ASP A 111 -0.79 11.75 2.72
N THR A 112 -1.55 12.51 3.51
CA THR A 112 -3.01 12.58 3.38
C THR A 112 -3.48 13.27 2.11
N SER A 113 -2.59 14.00 1.42
CA SER A 113 -2.89 14.58 0.11
C SER A 113 -2.82 13.55 -1.02
N ASN A 114 -2.09 12.45 -0.81
CA ASN A 114 -2.01 11.29 -1.71
C ASN A 114 -2.84 10.09 -1.21
N GLY A 115 -3.90 10.35 -0.45
CA GLY A 115 -4.91 9.34 -0.12
C GLY A 115 -4.69 8.55 1.17
N ALA A 116 -3.60 8.77 1.92
CA ALA A 116 -3.47 8.17 3.24
C ALA A 116 -4.60 8.64 4.17
N GLN A 117 -5.23 7.72 4.90
CA GLN A 117 -6.31 8.05 5.82
C GLN A 117 -5.84 8.87 7.03
N ALA A 118 -4.57 8.70 7.41
CA ALA A 118 -3.95 9.40 8.51
C ALA A 118 -2.44 9.61 8.26
N VAL A 119 -1.85 10.54 9.02
CA VAL A 119 -0.39 10.66 9.12
C VAL A 119 0.20 9.38 9.74
N ALA A 120 1.41 9.00 9.32
CA ALA A 120 2.05 7.81 9.86
C ALA A 120 2.57 8.09 11.27
N THR A 121 2.64 7.05 12.11
CA THR A 121 3.01 7.17 13.53
C THR A 121 4.07 6.17 13.93
N TYR A 122 5.00 6.59 14.78
CA TYR A 122 5.92 5.67 15.44
C TYR A 122 5.81 5.73 16.95
N GLN A 123 6.11 4.62 17.60
CA GLN A 123 6.12 4.48 19.06
C GLN A 123 7.34 3.67 19.52
N ALA A 124 8.03 4.17 20.52
CA ALA A 124 9.07 3.47 21.23
C ALA A 124 8.47 2.60 22.34
N ILE A 125 8.81 1.32 22.32
CA ILE A 125 8.33 0.30 23.25
C ILE A 125 9.53 -0.14 24.10
N PRO A 126 9.54 0.11 25.42
CA PRO A 126 10.64 -0.31 26.28
C PRO A 126 10.73 -1.83 26.34
N VAL A 127 11.94 -2.37 26.19
CA VAL A 127 12.21 -3.82 26.28
C VAL A 127 13.20 -4.18 27.40
N GLY A 128 13.58 -3.19 28.23
CA GLY A 128 14.51 -3.32 29.36
C GLY A 128 15.94 -2.92 29.02
N ASN A 129 16.78 -2.74 30.05
CA ASN A 129 18.19 -2.33 29.92
C ASN A 129 18.40 -1.08 29.05
N ASP A 130 17.53 -0.08 29.20
CA ASP A 130 17.54 1.17 28.43
C ASP A 130 17.42 0.98 26.90
N LEU A 131 16.91 -0.18 26.48
CA LEU A 131 16.62 -0.50 25.08
C LEU A 131 15.13 -0.38 24.77
N PHE A 132 14.85 -0.01 23.52
CA PHE A 132 13.53 0.19 22.97
C PHE A 132 13.42 -0.48 21.61
N ARG A 133 12.22 -0.96 21.28
CA ARG A 133 11.85 -1.24 19.89
C ARG A 133 11.02 -0.09 19.37
N ILE A 134 11.24 0.31 18.13
CA ILE A 134 10.43 1.31 17.46
C ILE A 134 9.42 0.58 16.57
N LEU A 135 8.14 0.76 16.87
CA LEU A 135 7.03 0.34 16.03
C LEU A 135 6.66 1.50 15.12
N PHE A 136 6.70 1.29 13.81
CA PHE A 136 6.19 2.21 12.80
C PHE A 136 4.91 1.66 12.22
N ILE A 137 3.92 2.53 12.07
CA ILE A 137 2.64 2.23 11.44
C ILE A 137 2.41 3.28 10.36
N ALA A 138 2.24 2.85 9.12
CA ALA A 138 1.99 3.77 8.01
C ALA A 138 1.10 3.13 6.94
N GLU A 139 0.25 3.93 6.32
CA GLU A 139 -0.44 3.54 5.09
C GLU A 139 0.41 3.96 3.89
N PHE A 140 0.70 3.02 3.00
CA PHE A 140 1.41 3.24 1.75
C PHE A 140 0.39 3.36 0.63
N ASN A 141 0.39 4.49 -0.05
CA ASN A 141 -0.53 4.81 -1.14
C ASN A 141 0.27 4.94 -2.44
N PRO A 142 -0.12 4.25 -3.54
CA PRO A 142 0.50 4.42 -4.83
C PRO A 142 0.44 5.87 -5.32
N VAL A 143 1.49 6.32 -6.00
CA VAL A 143 1.47 7.58 -6.74
C VAL A 143 1.02 7.27 -8.16
N VAL A 144 -0.22 7.64 -8.47
CA VAL A 144 -0.85 7.36 -9.78
C VAL A 144 -0.01 7.97 -10.91
N GLY A 145 0.29 7.17 -11.94
CA GLY A 145 1.08 7.58 -13.10
C GLY A 145 2.61 7.60 -12.90
N ALA A 146 3.13 7.36 -11.68
CA ALA A 146 4.57 7.31 -11.42
C ALA A 146 5.16 5.88 -11.47
N SER A 147 4.30 4.86 -11.42
CA SER A 147 4.69 3.44 -11.42
C SER A 147 4.96 2.91 -12.83
N THR A 148 5.72 1.82 -12.95
CA THR A 148 6.21 1.29 -14.24
C THR A 148 6.00 -0.21 -14.41
N GLY A 149 6.08 -0.69 -15.66
CA GLY A 149 5.96 -2.11 -15.99
C GLY A 149 4.59 -2.66 -15.59
N ASN A 150 4.55 -3.76 -14.84
CA ASN A 150 3.30 -4.36 -14.36
C ASN A 150 2.48 -3.44 -13.44
N PHE A 151 3.04 -2.31 -13.00
CA PHE A 151 2.37 -1.34 -12.15
C PHE A 151 2.00 -0.05 -12.88
N SER A 152 2.18 0.01 -14.21
CA SER A 152 1.94 1.25 -14.96
C SER A 152 0.46 1.65 -15.01
N SER A 153 -0.46 0.69 -14.85
CA SER A 153 -1.91 0.93 -14.79
C SER A 153 -2.47 0.93 -13.37
N VAL A 154 -1.62 1.03 -12.33
CA VAL A 154 -2.10 1.22 -10.96
C VAL A 154 -2.83 2.56 -10.87
N SER A 155 -4.09 2.51 -10.47
CA SER A 155 -4.96 3.66 -10.31
C SER A 155 -5.30 3.97 -8.86
N GLY A 156 -5.02 3.06 -7.93
CA GLY A 156 -5.30 3.26 -6.52
C GLY A 156 -4.92 2.07 -5.62
N GLY A 157 -5.65 1.97 -4.52
CA GLY A 157 -5.39 1.03 -3.43
C GLY A 157 -4.42 1.58 -2.37
N SER A 158 -4.18 0.77 -1.34
CA SER A 158 -3.23 1.08 -0.28
C SER A 158 -2.79 -0.18 0.47
N LEU A 159 -1.73 -0.04 1.26
CA LEU A 159 -1.18 -1.07 2.15
C LEU A 159 -0.96 -0.48 3.53
N THR A 160 -1.56 -1.07 4.56
CA THR A 160 -1.18 -0.73 5.94
C THR A 160 0.05 -1.53 6.33
N MET A 161 1.11 -0.83 6.72
CA MET A 161 2.42 -1.34 7.05
C MET A 161 2.68 -1.25 8.55
N TYR A 162 3.32 -2.28 9.08
CA TYR A 162 3.86 -2.34 10.43
C TYR A 162 5.34 -2.74 10.35
N ALA A 163 6.24 -1.88 10.82
CA ALA A 163 7.67 -2.18 10.94
C ALA A 163 8.09 -2.14 12.40
N LEU A 164 8.85 -3.14 12.83
CA LEU A 164 9.35 -3.24 14.20
C LEU A 164 10.86 -3.34 14.17
N SER A 165 11.54 -2.37 14.80
CA SER A 165 13.00 -2.39 14.90
C SER A 165 13.50 -3.54 15.78
N GLU A 166 14.78 -3.86 15.61
CA GLU A 166 15.55 -4.50 16.68
C GLU A 166 15.65 -3.59 17.92
N PRO A 167 15.93 -4.14 19.10
CA PRO A 167 16.18 -3.33 20.29
C PRO A 167 17.35 -2.37 20.08
N ILE A 168 17.09 -1.07 20.29
CA ILE A 168 18.10 -0.02 20.20
C ILE A 168 18.07 0.89 21.43
N PRO A 169 19.20 1.52 21.80
CA PRO A 169 19.16 2.64 22.73
C PRO A 169 18.42 3.81 22.10
N LEU A 170 17.56 4.50 22.87
CA LEU A 170 17.00 5.80 22.49
C LEU A 170 18.03 6.91 22.71
N PHE A 171 19.10 6.87 21.94
CA PHE A 171 20.14 7.89 21.91
C PHE A 171 20.05 8.68 20.61
N VAL A 172 20.03 10.01 20.72
CA VAL A 172 20.13 10.93 19.58
C VAL A 172 21.53 11.54 19.60
N ASP A 173 22.26 11.40 18.51
CA ASP A 173 23.55 12.07 18.34
C ASP A 173 23.33 13.58 18.23
N PRO A 174 23.86 14.40 19.15
CA PRO A 174 23.63 15.84 19.16
C PRO A 174 24.26 16.57 17.96
N ASN A 175 25.22 15.96 17.24
CA ASN A 175 25.86 16.58 16.08
C ASN A 175 25.08 16.35 14.79
N THR A 176 24.39 15.21 14.68
CA THR A 176 23.68 14.83 13.46
C THR A 176 22.16 15.00 13.61
N GLY A 177 21.64 14.90 14.84
CA GLY A 177 20.21 14.89 15.11
C GLY A 177 19.53 13.57 14.75
N PHE A 178 20.29 12.50 14.55
CA PHE A 178 19.79 11.16 14.24
C PHE A 178 19.91 10.21 15.43
N THR A 179 19.02 9.23 15.49
CA THR A 179 19.19 8.07 16.36
C THR A 179 20.33 7.18 15.88
N VAL A 180 20.66 6.15 16.66
CA VAL A 180 21.53 5.07 16.16
C VAL A 180 20.91 4.36 14.94
N PRO A 181 21.72 3.79 14.05
CA PRO A 181 21.25 2.92 12.98
C PRO A 181 20.51 1.70 13.55
N PHE A 182 19.57 1.16 12.79
CA PHE A 182 18.79 -0.01 13.20
C PHE A 182 18.32 -0.85 12.02
N SER A 183 18.19 -2.14 12.27
CA SER A 183 17.47 -3.08 11.43
C SER A 183 16.01 -3.19 11.88
N PHE A 184 15.12 -3.58 10.97
CA PHE A 184 13.73 -3.85 11.29
C PHE A 184 13.17 -5.01 10.47
N ASP A 185 12.17 -5.69 11.05
CA ASP A 185 11.27 -6.56 10.33
C ASP A 185 10.01 -5.75 9.99
N TRP A 186 9.39 -6.01 8.84
CA TRP A 186 8.12 -5.36 8.50
C TRP A 186 7.19 -6.29 7.75
N PHE A 187 5.89 -6.04 7.95
CA PHE A 187 4.81 -6.68 7.24
C PHE A 187 3.76 -5.65 6.86
N GLY A 188 2.95 -5.96 5.86
CA GLY A 188 1.79 -5.14 5.52
C GLY A 188 0.80 -5.91 4.69
N GLU A 189 -0.44 -5.42 4.70
CA GLU A 189 -1.54 -5.96 3.91
C GLU A 189 -2.47 -4.85 3.40
N GLY A 190 -3.11 -5.12 2.27
CA GLY A 190 -3.96 -4.18 1.57
C GLY A 190 -4.33 -4.65 0.18
N GLN A 191 -4.67 -3.70 -0.69
CA GLN A 191 -5.09 -3.94 -2.06
C GLN A 191 -4.42 -2.93 -3.01
N LEU A 192 -4.23 -3.32 -4.26
CA LEU A 192 -3.91 -2.41 -5.36
C LEU A 192 -5.06 -2.42 -6.36
N GLU A 193 -5.40 -1.24 -6.87
CA GLU A 193 -6.39 -1.07 -7.92
C GLU A 193 -5.70 -0.79 -9.25
N PHE A 194 -6.22 -1.39 -10.33
CA PHE A 194 -5.70 -1.23 -11.68
C PHE A 194 -6.81 -0.79 -12.63
N ASP A 195 -6.47 0.12 -13.54
CA ASP A 195 -7.29 0.43 -14.71
C ASP A 195 -7.14 -0.68 -15.76
N ASP A 196 -8.25 -1.01 -16.42
CA ASP A 196 -8.32 -1.96 -17.55
C ASP A 196 -7.66 -1.41 -18.84
#